data_AF-A0A508WW55-F1
#
_entry.id   AF-A0A508WW55-F1
#
_cell.length_a   1.000
_cell.length_b   1.000
_cell.length_c   1.000
_cell.angle_alpha   90.00
_cell.angle_beta   90.00
_cell.angle_gamma   90.00
#
_symmetry.space_group_name_H-M   'P 1'
#
loop_
_entity.id
_entity.type
_entity.pdbx_description
1 polymer ?
#
loop_
_entity_poly.entity_id
_entity_poly.type
_entity_poly.pdbx_seq_one_letter_code
_entity_poly.pdbx_strand_id
1 'polypeptide(L)'
;MPNTPVQAAAEGLPITQTLSRDPLTPRGRVSCDIDMAELRKMGMKELRDLRNVLYTVAEVISGFCCQPRFLTEDGKNYNAAGNVLEGICDFLGSYEQAAVNISAAAKPQTSSEVEWRGWTILSFEANCAEDLAPFAVKAAEFVRDEAEVRSREARRLTVASDMEVAR
;
A
#
# COMPACT_ATOMS: atom_id res chain seq x y z
N MET A 1 -53.96 54.38 -27.91
CA MET A 1 -53.40 53.04 -28.17
C MET A 1 -52.08 52.92 -27.43
N PRO A 2 -52.03 52.20 -26.30
CA PRO A 2 -50.79 51.91 -25.61
C PRO A 2 -50.21 50.56 -26.06
N ASN A 3 -48.91 50.57 -26.33
CA ASN A 3 -48.09 49.44 -26.76
C ASN A 3 -48.01 48.37 -25.66
N THR A 4 -48.26 47.13 -26.05
CA THR A 4 -48.03 45.92 -25.24
C THR A 4 -46.53 45.64 -25.15
N PRO A 5 -45.93 45.50 -23.95
CA PRO A 5 -44.65 44.83 -23.81
C PRO A 5 -44.88 43.34 -23.53
N VAL A 6 -44.18 42.52 -24.31
CA VAL A 6 -44.09 41.06 -24.21
C VAL A 6 -43.55 40.68 -22.82
N GLN A 7 -44.36 40.02 -21.99
CA GLN A 7 -43.88 39.35 -20.78
C GLN A 7 -43.21 38.03 -21.18
N ALA A 8 -41.89 38.02 -21.08
CA ALA A 8 -41.08 36.83 -21.23
C ALA A 8 -41.48 35.78 -20.18
N ALA A 9 -41.79 34.57 -20.67
CA ALA A 9 -41.86 33.37 -19.87
C ALA A 9 -40.47 33.10 -19.26
N ALA A 10 -40.41 33.04 -17.94
CA ALA A 10 -39.34 32.38 -17.23
C ALA A 10 -39.98 31.66 -16.05
N GLU A 11 -40.39 30.43 -16.31
CA GLU A 11 -40.76 29.44 -15.31
C GLU A 11 -39.64 29.37 -14.26
N GLY A 12 -39.97 29.71 -13.03
CA GLY A 12 -39.06 29.58 -11.89
C GLY A 12 -38.83 28.11 -11.58
N LEU A 13 -37.75 27.54 -12.12
CA LEU A 13 -37.13 26.35 -11.54
C LEU A 13 -36.71 26.69 -10.11
N PRO A 14 -37.02 25.83 -9.11
CA PRO A 14 -36.53 26.04 -7.76
C PRO A 14 -35.00 25.97 -7.83
N ILE A 15 -34.36 27.07 -7.44
CA ILE A 15 -32.92 27.10 -7.18
C ILE A 15 -32.72 26.07 -6.07
N THR A 16 -32.26 24.87 -6.45
CA THR A 16 -31.73 23.88 -5.54
C THR A 16 -30.73 24.62 -4.68
N GLN A 17 -31.02 24.75 -3.39
CA GLN A 17 -30.05 25.21 -2.40
C GLN A 17 -28.86 24.27 -2.51
N THR A 18 -27.86 24.65 -3.30
CA THR A 18 -26.50 24.17 -3.12
C THR A 18 -26.11 24.66 -1.74
N LEU A 19 -26.27 23.78 -0.75
CA LEU A 19 -25.71 23.95 0.59
C LEU A 19 -24.26 24.37 0.39
N SER A 20 -24.00 25.66 0.55
CA SER A 20 -22.67 26.24 0.46
C SER A 20 -21.86 25.59 1.56
N ARG A 21 -20.99 24.67 1.17
CA ARG A 21 -20.13 23.93 2.09
C ARG A 21 -19.20 24.93 2.76
N ASP A 22 -19.11 24.90 4.08
CA ASP A 22 -18.14 25.73 4.81
C ASP A 22 -16.71 25.40 4.33
N PRO A 23 -15.99 26.36 3.72
CA PRO A 23 -14.64 26.15 3.20
C PRO A 23 -13.62 25.82 4.29
N LEU A 24 -13.94 26.11 5.56
CA LEU A 24 -13.09 25.81 6.71
C LEU A 24 -13.34 24.40 7.27
N THR A 25 -14.40 23.73 6.84
CA THR A 25 -14.67 22.35 7.27
C THR A 25 -13.90 21.36 6.39
N PRO A 26 -13.17 20.40 7.00
CA PRO A 26 -12.48 19.37 6.23
C PRO A 26 -13.47 18.58 5.38
N ARG A 27 -12.95 18.01 4.28
CA ARG A 27 -13.74 17.08 3.50
C ARG A 27 -14.09 15.88 4.39
N GLY A 28 -15.35 15.41 4.32
CA GLY A 28 -15.87 14.35 5.19
C GLY A 28 -15.02 13.07 5.16
N ARG A 29 -15.30 12.13 6.07
CA ARG A 29 -14.51 10.90 6.20
C ARG A 29 -14.43 10.15 4.88
N VAL A 30 -13.22 9.80 4.48
CA VAL A 30 -12.96 8.83 3.42
C VAL A 30 -12.95 7.45 4.09
N SER A 31 -13.75 6.51 3.61
CA SER A 31 -13.61 5.11 3.98
C SER A 31 -12.50 4.51 3.12
N CYS A 32 -11.57 3.78 3.74
CA CYS A 32 -10.48 3.11 3.05
C CYS A 32 -10.70 1.61 3.21
N ASP A 33 -10.85 0.90 2.10
CA ASP A 33 -10.98 -0.56 2.06
C ASP A 33 -9.86 -1.14 1.21
N ILE A 34 -9.36 -2.33 1.58
CA ILE A 34 -8.34 -3.04 0.81
C ILE A 34 -9.05 -3.84 -0.30
N ASP A 35 -8.81 -3.46 -1.55
CA ASP A 35 -9.27 -4.26 -2.69
C ASP A 35 -8.39 -5.53 -2.84
N MET A 36 -8.82 -6.58 -2.16
CA MET A 36 -8.13 -7.87 -2.18
C MET A 36 -8.19 -8.55 -3.56
N ALA A 37 -9.07 -8.14 -4.48
CA ALA A 37 -9.12 -8.72 -5.83
C ALA A 37 -8.02 -8.12 -6.70
N GLU A 38 -7.83 -6.79 -6.64
CA GLU A 38 -6.72 -6.12 -7.33
C GLU A 38 -5.37 -6.48 -6.74
N LEU A 39 -5.26 -6.52 -5.40
CA LEU A 39 -4.00 -6.88 -4.74
C LEU A 39 -3.49 -8.27 -5.14
N ARG A 40 -4.39 -9.24 -5.39
CA ARG A 40 -4.03 -10.60 -5.83
C ARG A 40 -3.54 -10.68 -7.28
N LYS A 41 -3.81 -9.65 -8.10
CA LYS A 41 -3.36 -9.59 -9.49
C LYS A 41 -1.94 -9.03 -9.62
N MET A 42 -1.43 -8.40 -8.56
CA MET A 42 -0.12 -7.77 -8.56
C MET A 42 1.01 -8.81 -8.64
N GLY A 43 2.05 -8.47 -9.41
CA GLY A 43 3.29 -9.24 -9.46
C GLY A 43 4.14 -9.08 -8.20
N MET A 44 5.11 -9.97 -8.02
CA MET A 44 6.00 -9.97 -6.84
C MET A 44 6.75 -8.66 -6.62
N LYS A 45 7.26 -8.05 -7.71
CA LYS A 45 7.91 -6.75 -7.64
C LYS A 45 6.96 -5.66 -7.15
N GLU A 46 5.73 -5.68 -7.66
CA GLU A 46 4.72 -4.68 -7.33
C GLU A 46 4.27 -4.82 -5.87
N LEU A 47 4.10 -6.05 -5.38
CA LEU A 47 3.80 -6.32 -3.97
C LEU A 47 4.93 -5.83 -3.04
N ARG A 48 6.18 -6.09 -3.40
CA ARG A 48 7.37 -5.57 -2.69
C ARG A 48 7.36 -4.04 -2.65
N ASP A 49 7.17 -3.41 -3.80
CA ASP A 49 7.21 -1.95 -3.94
C ASP A 49 6.05 -1.30 -3.17
N LEU A 50 4.85 -1.87 -3.27
CA LEU A 50 3.69 -1.43 -2.52
C LEU A 50 3.94 -1.51 -1.01
N ARG A 51 4.46 -2.63 -0.50
CA ARG A 51 4.80 -2.78 0.92
C ARG A 51 5.77 -1.68 1.37
N ASN A 52 6.84 -1.44 0.62
CA ASN A 52 7.83 -0.42 0.97
C ASN A 52 7.21 0.98 1.05
N VAL A 53 6.29 1.31 0.13
CA VAL A 53 5.57 2.59 0.16
C VAL A 53 4.63 2.66 1.36
N LEU A 54 3.83 1.63 1.62
CA LEU A 54 2.93 1.58 2.77
C LEU A 54 3.68 1.78 4.09
N TYR A 55 4.80 1.06 4.26
CA TYR A 55 5.66 1.18 5.44
C TYR A 55 6.24 2.58 5.60
N THR A 56 6.75 3.17 4.52
CA THR A 56 7.31 4.53 4.55
C THR A 56 6.25 5.55 4.95
N VAL A 57 5.02 5.41 4.45
CA VAL A 57 3.92 6.29 4.81
C VAL A 57 3.52 6.09 6.28
N ALA A 58 3.45 4.85 6.76
CA ALA A 58 3.14 4.54 8.15
C ALA A 58 4.16 5.16 9.11
N GLU A 59 5.47 5.10 8.79
CA GLU A 59 6.53 5.72 9.58
C GLU A 59 6.38 7.25 9.65
N VAL A 60 6.05 7.89 8.52
CA VAL A 60 5.80 9.34 8.48
C VAL A 60 4.60 9.71 9.36
N ILE A 61 3.52 8.92 9.31
CA ILE A 61 2.32 9.17 10.11
C ILE A 61 2.59 8.93 11.59
N SER A 62 3.32 7.87 11.93
CA SER A 62 3.80 7.61 13.30
C SER A 62 4.60 8.79 13.85
N GLY A 63 5.46 9.41 13.02
CA GLY A 63 6.17 10.64 13.38
C GLY A 63 5.24 11.83 13.68
N PHE A 64 4.09 11.94 13.01
CA PHE A 64 3.08 12.95 13.35
C PHE A 64 2.44 12.67 14.71
N CYS A 65 2.14 11.41 15.04
CA CYS A 65 1.55 11.02 16.31
C CYS A 65 2.37 11.47 17.53
N CYS A 66 3.68 11.65 17.37
CA CYS A 66 4.58 12.16 18.42
C CYS A 66 4.44 13.67 18.72
N GLN A 67 3.69 14.43 17.91
CA GLN A 67 3.51 15.87 18.16
C GLN A 67 2.49 16.10 19.28
N PRO A 68 2.73 17.05 20.22
CA PRO A 68 1.82 17.33 21.33
C PRO A 68 0.37 17.60 20.93
N ARG A 69 0.15 18.14 19.73
CA ARG A 69 -1.19 18.44 19.20
C ARG A 69 -2.06 17.19 18.96
N PHE A 70 -1.47 16.00 18.88
CA PHE A 70 -2.21 14.74 18.70
C PHE A 70 -2.36 13.94 20.00
N LEU A 71 -1.78 14.41 21.10
CA LEU A 71 -1.85 13.78 22.40
C LEU A 71 -2.93 14.43 23.28
N THR A 72 -3.37 13.70 24.30
CA THR A 72 -4.13 14.24 25.43
C THR A 72 -3.24 15.13 26.30
N GLU A 73 -3.83 15.96 27.17
CA GLU A 73 -3.09 16.90 28.02
C GLU A 73 -2.06 16.22 28.94
N ASP A 74 -2.35 14.98 29.36
CA ASP A 74 -1.43 14.17 30.16
C ASP A 74 -0.30 13.51 29.35
N GLY A 75 -0.33 13.64 28.00
CA GLY A 75 0.64 13.09 27.07
C GLY A 75 0.63 11.55 26.97
N LYS A 76 -0.32 10.87 27.61
CA LYS A 76 -0.32 9.40 27.70
C LYS A 76 -1.14 8.71 26.62
N ASN A 77 -2.11 9.41 26.04
CA ASN A 77 -3.01 8.85 25.04
C ASN A 77 -3.12 9.78 23.82
N TYR A 78 -3.67 9.25 22.74
CA TYR A 78 -4.06 10.06 21.60
C TYR A 78 -5.37 10.79 21.86
N ASN A 79 -5.44 12.03 21.38
CA ASN A 79 -6.70 12.76 21.30
C ASN A 79 -7.49 12.37 20.03
N ALA A 80 -8.63 13.01 19.77
CA ALA A 80 -9.47 12.68 18.62
C ALA A 80 -8.74 12.74 17.26
N ALA A 81 -7.77 13.64 17.09
CA ALA A 81 -6.97 13.73 15.88
C ALA A 81 -5.88 12.65 15.85
N GLY A 82 -5.24 12.37 16.99
CA GLY A 82 -4.28 11.26 17.12
C GLY A 82 -4.91 9.90 16.83
N ASN A 83 -6.12 9.63 17.32
CA ASN A 83 -6.87 8.40 17.03
C ASN A 83 -7.17 8.23 15.52
N VAL A 84 -7.32 9.34 14.78
CA VAL A 84 -7.47 9.27 13.33
C VAL A 84 -6.16 8.84 12.68
N LEU A 85 -5.02 9.38 13.12
CA LEU A 85 -3.71 8.96 12.61
C LEU A 85 -3.39 7.51 12.95
N GLU A 86 -3.70 7.08 14.17
CA GLU A 86 -3.58 5.69 14.61
C GLU A 86 -4.41 4.76 13.72
N GLY A 87 -5.68 5.10 13.45
CA GLY A 87 -6.52 4.33 12.53
C GLY A 87 -5.97 4.27 11.09
N ILE A 88 -5.24 5.29 10.63
CA ILE A 88 -4.55 5.25 9.34
C ILE A 88 -3.35 4.29 9.40
N CYS A 89 -2.56 4.33 10.48
CA CYS A 89 -1.46 3.38 10.68
C CYS A 89 -1.96 1.93 10.70
N ASP A 90 -3.06 1.65 11.42
CA ASP A 90 -3.68 0.32 11.46
C ASP A 90 -4.12 -0.16 10.08
N PHE A 91 -4.72 0.74 9.28
CA PHE A 91 -5.10 0.45 7.91
C PHE A 91 -3.88 0.12 7.02
N LEU A 92 -2.82 0.94 7.10
CA LEU A 92 -1.60 0.72 6.33
C LEU A 92 -0.92 -0.59 6.72
N GLY A 93 -0.81 -0.89 8.02
CA GLY A 93 -0.25 -2.14 8.53
C GLY A 93 -1.07 -3.36 8.09
N SER A 94 -2.40 -3.26 8.09
CA SER A 94 -3.28 -4.31 7.58
C SER A 94 -3.07 -4.55 6.08
N TYR A 95 -2.83 -3.48 5.31
CA TYR A 95 -2.55 -3.57 3.88
C TYR A 95 -1.17 -4.18 3.61
N GLU A 96 -0.15 -3.80 4.37
CA GLU A 96 1.17 -4.46 4.32
C GLU A 96 1.06 -5.95 4.59
N GLN A 97 0.37 -6.34 5.67
CA GLN A 97 0.18 -7.74 6.03
C GLN A 97 -0.55 -8.50 4.91
N ALA A 98 -1.56 -7.91 4.27
CA ALA A 98 -2.25 -8.50 3.14
C ALA A 98 -1.31 -8.74 1.94
N ALA A 99 -0.46 -7.77 1.60
CA ALA A 99 0.52 -7.89 0.53
C ALA A 99 1.58 -8.98 0.82
N VAL A 100 2.01 -9.09 2.08
CA VAL A 100 2.93 -10.13 2.56
C VAL A 100 2.28 -11.51 2.47
N ASN A 101 1.03 -11.65 2.88
CA ASN A 101 0.30 -12.92 2.82
C ASN A 101 0.16 -13.42 1.37
N ILE A 102 -0.12 -12.52 0.42
CA ILE A 102 -0.18 -12.86 -1.01
C ILE A 102 1.20 -13.26 -1.52
N SER A 103 2.24 -12.51 -1.16
CA SER A 103 3.63 -12.85 -1.50
C SER A 103 4.04 -14.22 -0.95
N ALA A 104 3.64 -14.54 0.28
CA ALA A 104 3.94 -15.81 0.92
C ALA A 104 3.26 -17.00 0.21
N ALA A 105 2.02 -16.82 -0.24
CA ALA A 105 1.22 -17.86 -0.89
C ALA A 105 1.63 -18.11 -2.36
N ALA A 106 2.20 -17.12 -3.02
CA ALA A 106 2.56 -17.22 -4.43
C ALA A 106 3.87 -17.99 -4.67
N LYS A 107 3.95 -18.65 -5.82
CA LYS A 107 5.11 -19.45 -6.24
C LYS A 107 5.96 -18.63 -7.23
N PRO A 108 7.18 -18.23 -6.85
CA PRO A 108 8.06 -17.50 -7.75
C PRO A 108 8.51 -18.41 -8.91
N GLN A 109 8.54 -17.85 -10.11
CA GLN A 109 8.94 -18.51 -11.35
C GLN A 109 10.37 -18.16 -11.76
N THR A 110 10.88 -17.00 -11.29
CA THR A 110 12.22 -16.52 -11.60
C THR A 110 13.05 -16.26 -10.34
N SER A 111 14.38 -16.20 -10.48
CA SER A 111 15.28 -15.84 -9.38
C SER A 111 14.94 -14.48 -8.77
N SER A 112 14.63 -13.46 -9.60
CA SER A 112 14.21 -12.15 -9.12
C SER A 112 12.91 -12.19 -8.32
N GLU A 113 11.95 -13.04 -8.71
CA GLU A 113 10.72 -13.20 -7.94
C GLU A 113 10.97 -13.90 -6.60
N VAL A 114 11.93 -14.83 -6.52
CA VAL A 114 12.37 -15.43 -5.24
C VAL A 114 12.94 -14.35 -4.34
N GLU A 115 13.82 -13.49 -4.88
CA GLU A 115 14.42 -12.38 -4.14
C GLU A 115 13.35 -11.39 -3.62
N TRP A 116 12.44 -10.94 -4.50
CA TRP A 116 11.39 -9.99 -4.11
C TRP A 116 10.44 -10.57 -3.06
N ARG A 117 10.08 -11.85 -3.20
CA ARG A 117 9.28 -12.56 -2.20
C ARG A 117 10.02 -12.64 -0.86
N GLY A 118 11.28 -13.04 -0.89
CA GLY A 118 12.13 -13.15 0.30
C GLY A 118 12.26 -11.80 1.01
N TRP A 119 12.60 -10.75 0.27
CA TRP A 119 12.68 -9.39 0.82
C TRP A 119 11.36 -8.94 1.46
N THR A 120 10.23 -9.13 0.77
CA THR A 120 8.91 -8.71 1.25
C THR A 120 8.54 -9.37 2.58
N ILE A 121 8.80 -10.67 2.72
CA ILE A 121 8.50 -11.43 3.95
C ILE A 121 9.48 -11.05 5.07
N LEU A 122 10.79 -11.08 4.79
CA LEU A 122 11.82 -10.80 5.80
C LEU A 122 11.70 -9.39 6.37
N SER A 123 11.54 -8.39 5.50
CA SER A 123 11.45 -6.99 5.94
C SER A 123 10.18 -6.72 6.74
N PHE A 124 9.07 -7.41 6.45
CA PHE A 124 7.88 -7.33 7.28
C PHE A 124 8.10 -7.94 8.67
N GLU A 125 8.59 -9.17 8.72
CA GLU A 125 8.75 -9.86 10.00
C GLU A 125 9.81 -9.19 10.88
N ALA A 126 10.89 -8.67 10.29
CA ALA A 126 11.92 -7.93 11.02
C ALA A 126 11.35 -6.65 11.66
N ASN A 127 10.42 -5.97 11.00
CA ASN A 127 9.76 -4.78 11.55
C ASN A 127 8.80 -5.11 12.71
N CYS A 128 8.27 -6.34 12.74
CA CYS A 128 7.35 -6.78 13.79
C CYS A 128 8.03 -7.48 14.97
N ALA A 129 9.35 -7.68 14.93
CA ALA A 129 10.05 -8.54 15.86
C ALA A 129 10.87 -7.79 16.91
N GLU A 130 10.96 -8.40 18.09
CA GLU A 130 11.76 -7.90 19.22
C GLU A 130 13.22 -8.41 19.16
N ASP A 131 13.46 -9.53 18.49
CA ASP A 131 14.79 -10.14 18.30
C ASP A 131 15.06 -10.41 16.82
N LEU A 132 16.26 -10.04 16.37
CA LEU A 132 16.69 -10.20 15.00
C LEU A 132 17.36 -11.54 14.69
N ALA A 133 17.78 -12.29 15.71
CA ALA A 133 18.54 -13.54 15.53
C ALA A 133 17.84 -14.59 14.65
N PRO A 134 16.51 -14.81 14.76
CA PRO A 134 15.80 -15.77 13.90
C PRO A 134 15.82 -15.40 12.40
N PHE A 135 16.00 -14.12 12.05
CA PHE A 135 15.98 -13.68 10.65
C PHE A 135 17.26 -13.99 9.90
N ALA A 136 18.40 -14.13 10.60
CA ALA A 136 19.66 -14.49 9.94
C ALA A 136 19.54 -15.85 9.24
N VAL A 137 18.89 -16.81 9.91
CA VAL A 137 18.63 -18.15 9.35
C VAL A 137 17.69 -18.05 8.14
N LYS A 138 16.57 -17.34 8.30
CA LYS A 138 15.57 -17.18 7.24
C LYS A 138 16.12 -16.45 6.01
N ALA A 139 16.96 -15.43 6.23
CA ALA A 139 17.65 -14.72 5.16
C ALA A 139 18.61 -15.64 4.39
N ALA A 140 19.37 -16.47 5.08
CA ALA A 140 20.25 -17.45 4.45
C ALA A 140 19.46 -18.46 3.60
N GLU A 141 18.28 -18.90 4.06
CA GLU A 141 17.39 -19.77 3.28
C GLU A 141 16.92 -19.09 1.99
N PHE A 142 16.42 -17.84 2.06
CA PHE A 142 16.00 -17.12 0.87
C PHE A 142 17.13 -16.88 -0.14
N VAL A 143 18.34 -16.56 0.34
CA VAL A 143 19.53 -16.39 -0.52
C VAL A 143 19.91 -17.70 -1.20
N ARG A 144 19.88 -18.83 -0.48
CA ARG A 144 20.14 -20.15 -1.05
C ARG A 144 19.12 -20.49 -2.13
N ASP A 145 17.83 -20.28 -1.86
CA ASP A 145 16.75 -20.60 -2.77
C ASP A 145 16.83 -19.75 -4.07
N GLU A 146 17.16 -18.46 -3.94
CA GLU A 146 17.43 -17.57 -5.08
C GLU A 146 18.61 -18.07 -5.92
N ALA A 147 19.73 -18.40 -5.27
CA ALA A 147 20.94 -18.86 -5.94
C ALA A 147 20.71 -20.17 -6.72
N GLU A 148 19.90 -21.07 -6.17
CA GLU A 148 19.52 -22.31 -6.84
C GLU A 148 18.72 -22.05 -8.12
N VAL A 149 17.70 -21.19 -8.06
CA VAL A 149 16.88 -20.83 -9.22
C VAL A 149 17.72 -20.13 -10.27
N ARG A 150 18.56 -19.15 -9.87
CA ARG A 150 19.47 -18.43 -10.77
C ARG A 150 20.43 -19.39 -11.49
N SER A 151 20.97 -20.39 -10.78
CA SER A 151 21.83 -21.42 -11.37
C SER A 151 21.09 -22.29 -12.40
N ARG A 152 19.81 -22.62 -12.16
CA ARG A 152 18.98 -23.37 -13.11
C ARG A 152 18.65 -22.54 -14.35
N GLU A 153 18.35 -21.26 -14.17
CA GLU A 153 18.10 -20.31 -15.27
C GLU A 153 19.32 -20.16 -16.17
N ALA A 154 20.51 -19.92 -15.59
CA ALA A 154 21.75 -19.81 -16.35
C ALA A 154 22.02 -21.06 -17.21
N ARG A 155 21.83 -22.25 -16.64
CA ARG A 155 21.98 -23.51 -17.38
C ARG A 155 21.01 -23.66 -18.54
N ARG A 156 19.75 -23.22 -18.39
CA ARG A 156 18.75 -23.25 -19.48
C ARG A 156 19.16 -22.35 -20.65
N LEU A 157 19.71 -21.17 -20.35
CA LEU A 157 20.17 -20.23 -21.37
C LEU A 157 21.37 -20.79 -22.16
N THR A 158 22.32 -21.44 -21.48
CA THR A 158 23.47 -22.09 -22.14
C THR A 158 23.01 -23.17 -23.13
N VAL A 159 22.10 -24.06 -22.71
CA VAL A 159 21.59 -25.13 -23.57
C VAL A 159 20.82 -24.58 -24.79
N ALA A 160 20.05 -23.51 -24.62
CA ALA A 160 19.34 -22.87 -25.74
C ALA A 160 20.31 -22.26 -26.76
N SER A 161 21.37 -21.58 -26.29
CA SER A 161 22.42 -21.02 -27.14
C SER A 161 23.15 -22.10 -27.95
N ASP A 162 23.50 -23.23 -27.33
CA ASP A 162 24.19 -24.32 -28.02
C ASP A 162 23.32 -24.97 -29.11
N MET A 163 21.99 -25.01 -28.91
CA MET A 163 21.04 -25.52 -29.90
C MET A 163 20.81 -24.55 -31.09
N GLU A 164 20.94 -23.24 -30.89
CA GLU A 164 20.86 -22.26 -31.98
C GLU A 164 22.12 -22.23 -32.84
N VAL A 165 23.30 -22.43 -32.24
CA VAL A 165 24.59 -22.50 -32.97
C VAL A 165 24.71 -23.78 -33.81
N ALA A 166 23.98 -24.84 -33.45
CA ALA A 166 24.01 -26.13 -34.15
C ALA A 166 23.02 -26.26 -35.33
N ARG A 167 22.29 -25.19 -35.69
CA ARG A 167 21.36 -25.14 -36.83
C ARG A 167 21.94 -24.34 -38.00
#